data_AF-A0A8X8WSE4-F1
#
_entry.id   AF-A0A8X8WSE4-F1
#
_cell.length_a   1.000
_cell.length_b   1.000
_cell.length_c   1.000
_cell.angle_alpha   90.00
_cell.angle_beta   90.00
_cell.angle_gamma   90.00
#
_symmetry.space_group_name_H-M   'P 1'
#
loop_
_entity.id
_entity.type
_entity.pdbx_description
1 polymer ?
#
loop_
_entity_poly.entity_id
_entity_poly.type
_entity_poly.pdbx_seq_one_letter_code
_entity_poly.pdbx_strand_id
1 'polypeptide(L)'
;MESMEELLHQRPHFEPLLAVKENQREGLAIGCMVTFMDVVEAIRSLKFSDPKSVADELQETLLDLERYGFQVGAVRERANEQLGRQHEQLKLSEVEMEKEVEEIGRLQAKLEEN
;
A
#
# COMPACT_ATOMS: atom_id res chain seq x y z
N MET A 1 14.71 -5.26 10.00
CA MET A 1 13.46 -4.52 10.27
C MET A 1 13.92 -3.14 10.65
N GLU A 2 13.82 -2.19 9.72
CA GLU A 2 14.28 -0.82 9.98
C GLU A 2 13.49 -0.24 11.15
N SER A 3 14.22 0.30 12.14
CA SER A 3 13.62 0.86 13.34
C SER A 3 12.98 2.22 13.01
N MET A 4 12.03 2.69 13.81
CA MET A 4 11.44 4.04 13.69
C MET A 4 12.53 5.14 13.60
N GLU A 5 13.71 4.87 14.13
CA GLU A 5 14.87 5.76 14.20
C GLU A 5 15.56 5.96 12.84
N GLU A 6 15.56 4.96 11.96
CA GLU A 6 16.12 5.09 10.60
C GLU A 6 15.23 5.96 9.71
N LEU A 7 13.92 5.98 9.95
CA LEU A 7 12.95 6.86 9.30
C LEU A 7 13.06 8.32 9.78
N LEU A 8 13.68 8.57 10.92
CA LEU A 8 13.99 9.93 11.42
C LEU A 8 15.23 10.54 10.74
N HIS A 9 16.06 9.72 10.08
CA HIS A 9 17.23 10.18 9.34
C HIS A 9 16.92 10.60 7.89
N GLN A 10 15.68 10.98 7.62
CA GLN A 10 15.29 11.54 6.33
C GLN A 10 15.88 12.94 6.14
N ARG A 11 16.32 13.26 4.92
CA ARG A 11 16.80 14.59 4.55
C ARG A 11 16.12 15.08 3.26
N PRO A 12 14.78 15.24 3.28
CA PRO A 12 14.04 15.75 2.14
C PRO A 12 14.53 17.14 1.74
N HIS A 13 14.65 17.39 0.43
CA HIS A 13 15.15 18.65 -0.09
C HIS A 13 14.08 19.74 -0.12
N PHE A 14 12.79 19.37 -0.16
CA PHE A 14 11.65 20.29 -0.22
C PHE A 14 11.70 21.35 -1.33
N GLU A 15 12.52 21.12 -2.37
CA GLU A 15 12.72 22.06 -3.48
C GLU A 15 11.41 22.50 -4.16
N PRO A 16 10.39 21.63 -4.35
CA PRO A 16 9.10 22.07 -4.91
C PRO A 16 8.42 23.16 -4.08
N LEU A 17 8.67 23.24 -2.76
CA LEU A 17 8.10 24.29 -1.89
C LEU A 17 8.67 25.68 -2.18
N LEU A 18 9.78 25.80 -2.93
CA LEU A 18 10.31 27.09 -3.36
C LEU A 18 9.32 27.86 -4.25
N ALA A 19 8.41 27.17 -4.94
CA ALA A 19 7.34 27.79 -5.72
C ALA A 19 6.22 28.39 -4.85
N VAL A 20 6.20 28.09 -3.54
CA VAL A 20 5.19 28.57 -2.59
C VAL A 20 5.70 29.82 -1.85
N LYS A 21 4.78 30.66 -1.37
CA LYS A 21 5.09 31.81 -0.51
C LYS A 21 5.87 31.37 0.73
N GLU A 22 6.90 32.13 1.07
CA GLU A 22 7.84 31.80 2.15
C GLU A 22 7.13 31.52 3.48
N ASN A 23 6.13 32.33 3.84
CA ASN A 23 5.36 32.19 5.08
C ASN A 23 4.48 30.93 5.16
N GLN A 24 4.41 30.12 4.10
CA GLN A 24 3.67 28.85 4.06
C GLN A 24 4.60 27.63 3.98
N ARG A 25 5.87 27.82 3.60
CA ARG A 25 6.79 26.71 3.30
C ARG A 25 7.04 25.81 4.50
N GLU A 26 7.24 26.40 5.68
CA GLU A 26 7.48 25.65 6.91
C GLU A 26 6.28 24.74 7.25
N GLY A 27 5.06 25.29 7.22
CA GLY A 27 3.85 24.51 7.49
C GLY A 27 3.66 23.35 6.50
N LEU A 28 3.95 23.57 5.22
CA LEU A 28 3.89 22.51 4.21
C LEU A 28 4.98 21.44 4.42
N ALA A 29 6.21 21.85 4.74
CA ALA A 29 7.29 20.92 5.01
C ALA A 29 6.98 20.03 6.23
N ILE A 30 6.47 20.63 7.32
CA ILE A 30 5.99 19.89 8.49
C ILE A 30 4.86 18.93 8.10
N GLY A 31 3.90 19.40 7.30
CA GLY A 31 2.82 18.56 6.77
C GLY A 31 3.33 17.33 6.04
N CYS A 32 4.28 17.50 5.11
CA CYS A 32 4.91 16.38 4.40
C CYS A 32 5.62 15.39 5.34
N MET A 33 6.32 15.88 6.38
CA MET A 33 6.97 15.01 7.37
C MET A 33 5.94 14.17 8.14
N VAL A 34 4.85 14.78 8.59
CA VAL A 34 3.75 14.08 9.28
C VAL A 34 3.11 13.04 8.35
N THR A 35 2.77 13.44 7.12
CA THR A 35 2.22 12.52 6.11
C THR A 35 3.15 11.33 5.86
N PHE A 36 4.47 11.53 5.77
CA PHE A 36 5.41 10.43 5.61
C PHE A 36 5.35 9.46 6.79
N MET A 37 5.34 9.95 8.03
CA MET A 37 5.23 9.10 9.22
C MET A 37 3.92 8.29 9.21
N ASP A 38 2.80 8.94 8.94
CA ASP A 38 1.48 8.30 8.88
C ASP A 38 1.42 7.21 7.80
N VAL A 39 1.97 7.48 6.60
CA VAL A 39 2.02 6.50 5.51
C VAL A 39 2.88 5.29 5.89
N VAL A 40 4.01 5.51 6.55
CA VAL A 40 4.87 4.41 7.00
C VAL A 40 4.14 3.54 8.04
N GLU A 41 3.45 4.14 9.00
CA GLU A 41 2.64 3.41 9.98
C GLU A 41 1.48 2.66 9.32
N ALA A 42 0.80 3.30 8.35
CA ALA A 42 -0.28 2.69 7.58
C ALA A 42 0.22 1.46 6.81
N ILE A 43 1.34 1.56 6.09
CA ILE A 43 1.94 0.43 5.36
C ILE A 43 2.37 -0.69 6.33
N ARG A 44 2.90 -0.35 7.50
CA ARG A 44 3.26 -1.35 8.54
C ARG A 44 2.04 -2.08 9.09
N SER A 45 0.90 -1.42 9.19
CA SER A 45 -0.35 -1.94 9.76
C SER A 45 -1.33 -2.52 8.74
N LEU A 46 -1.04 -2.36 7.45
CA LEU A 46 -1.85 -2.86 6.35
C LEU A 46 -2.09 -4.37 6.50
N LYS A 47 -3.34 -4.80 6.35
CA LYS A 47 -3.77 -6.18 6.54
C LYS A 47 -4.13 -6.79 5.20
N PHE A 48 -4.11 -8.12 5.17
CA PHE A 48 -4.54 -8.89 4.01
C PHE A 48 -5.97 -8.56 3.57
N SER A 49 -6.88 -8.35 4.54
CA SER A 49 -8.28 -8.04 4.30
C SER A 49 -8.52 -6.62 3.79
N ASP A 50 -7.51 -5.76 3.81
CA ASP A 50 -7.71 -4.37 3.43
C ASP A 50 -7.91 -4.26 1.91
N PRO A 51 -8.81 -3.37 1.45
CA PRO A 51 -9.02 -3.17 0.02
C PRO A 51 -7.73 -2.75 -0.67
N LYS A 52 -7.49 -3.29 -1.87
CA LYS A 52 -6.34 -2.92 -2.69
C LYS A 52 -6.20 -1.40 -2.88
N SER A 53 -7.33 -0.69 -2.99
CA SER A 53 -7.37 0.77 -3.14
C SER A 53 -6.65 1.52 -2.02
N VAL A 54 -6.65 0.99 -0.79
CA VAL A 54 -5.92 1.60 0.34
C VAL A 54 -4.42 1.56 0.10
N ALA A 55 -3.92 0.42 -0.38
CA ALA A 55 -2.50 0.29 -0.68
C ALA A 55 -2.10 1.12 -1.90
N ASP A 56 -2.95 1.19 -2.92
CA ASP A 56 -2.73 2.01 -4.11
C ASP A 56 -2.64 3.52 -3.72
N GLU A 57 -3.54 4.01 -2.86
CA GLU A 57 -3.52 5.39 -2.34
C GLU A 57 -2.24 5.70 -1.55
N LEU A 58 -1.78 4.76 -0.71
CA LEU A 58 -0.52 4.90 0.02
C LEU A 58 0.68 4.94 -0.92
N GLN A 59 0.66 4.18 -2.02
CA GLN A 59 1.72 4.23 -3.05
C GLN A 59 1.74 5.57 -3.80
N GLU A 60 0.57 6.09 -4.16
CA GLU A 60 0.45 7.42 -4.78
C GLU A 60 1.03 8.50 -3.85
N THR A 61 0.69 8.43 -2.56
CA THR A 61 1.23 9.36 -1.56
C THR A 61 2.75 9.26 -1.42
N LEU A 62 3.33 8.04 -1.46
CA LEU A 62 4.78 7.86 -1.47
C LEU A 62 5.44 8.45 -2.71
N LEU A 63 4.80 8.37 -3.89
CA LEU A 63 5.30 9.00 -5.11
C LEU A 63 5.34 10.52 -5.00
N ASP A 64 4.32 11.12 -4.38
CA ASP A 64 4.31 12.56 -4.14
C ASP A 64 5.38 12.96 -3.12
N LEU A 65 5.56 12.21 -2.05
CA LEU A 65 6.63 12.46 -1.06
C LEU A 65 8.03 12.32 -1.67
N GLU A 66 8.25 11.36 -2.58
CA GLU A 66 9.53 11.21 -3.30
C GLU A 66 9.92 12.49 -4.05
N ARG A 67 8.95 13.23 -4.60
CA ARG A 67 9.20 14.52 -5.27
C ARG A 67 9.72 15.61 -4.35
N TYR A 68 9.45 15.52 -3.04
CA TYR A 68 9.98 16.42 -2.02
C TYR A 68 11.33 15.94 -1.45
N GLY A 69 11.83 14.79 -1.92
CA GLY A 69 13.14 14.25 -1.55
C GLY A 69 13.11 13.20 -0.46
N PHE A 70 11.94 12.67 -0.11
CA PHE A 70 11.85 11.57 0.84
C PHE A 70 12.40 10.29 0.24
N GLN A 71 13.18 9.54 1.02
CA GLN A 71 13.66 8.22 0.66
C GLN A 71 12.57 7.20 0.94
N VAL A 72 11.81 6.86 -0.10
CA VAL A 72 10.64 5.96 0.02
C VAL A 72 10.92 4.52 -0.41
N GLY A 73 12.13 4.22 -0.88
CA GLY A 73 12.48 2.91 -1.48
C GLY A 73 12.13 1.70 -0.60
N ALA A 74 12.65 1.66 0.63
CA ALA A 74 12.37 0.57 1.57
C ALA A 74 10.89 0.48 1.97
N VAL A 75 10.22 1.62 2.11
CA VAL A 75 8.78 1.69 2.45
C VAL A 75 7.93 1.14 1.29
N ARG A 76 8.27 1.53 0.06
CA ARG A 76 7.62 1.07 -1.17
C ARG A 76 7.83 -0.42 -1.40
N GLU A 77 9.04 -0.93 -1.18
CA GLU A 77 9.34 -2.36 -1.26
C GLU A 77 8.47 -3.16 -0.29
N ARG A 78 8.40 -2.75 0.97
CA ARG A 78 7.54 -3.39 1.98
C ARG A 78 6.05 -3.37 1.58
N ALA A 79 5.56 -2.26 1.03
CA ALA A 79 4.19 -2.17 0.54
C ALA A 79 3.94 -3.14 -0.62
N ASN A 80 4.87 -3.23 -1.58
CA ASN A 80 4.79 -4.14 -2.72
C ASN A 80 4.82 -5.62 -2.31
N GLU A 81 5.68 -5.99 -1.36
CA GLU A 81 5.72 -7.35 -0.82
C GLU A 81 4.37 -7.76 -0.20
N GLN A 82 3.72 -6.83 0.49
CA GLN A 82 2.44 -7.09 1.12
C GLN A 82 1.32 -7.25 0.09
N LEU A 83 1.29 -6.38 -0.92
CA LEU A 83 0.36 -6.46 -2.05
C LEU A 83 0.57 -7.73 -2.89
N GLY A 84 1.83 -8.16 -3.08
CA GLY A 84 2.17 -9.39 -3.77
C GLY A 84 1.57 -10.61 -3.08
N ARG A 85 1.73 -10.70 -1.75
CA ARG A 85 1.11 -11.74 -0.92
C ARG A 85 -0.43 -11.69 -0.99
N GLN A 86 -1.01 -10.49 -1.00
CA GLN A 86 -2.47 -10.31 -1.16
C GLN A 86 -2.99 -10.91 -2.46
N HIS A 87 -2.32 -10.57 -3.56
CA HIS A 87 -2.71 -10.99 -4.90
C HIS A 87 -2.56 -12.51 -5.10
N GLU A 88 -1.51 -13.12 -4.56
CA GLU A 88 -1.30 -14.57 -4.66
C GLU A 88 -2.39 -15.38 -3.95
N GLN A 89 -2.78 -14.96 -2.75
CA GLN A 89 -3.82 -15.66 -1.99
C GLN A 89 -5.23 -15.41 -2.54
N LEU A 90 -5.51 -14.22 -3.10
CA LEU A 90 -6.78 -13.99 -3.82
C LEU A 90 -6.92 -14.95 -5.01
N LYS A 91 -5.86 -15.15 -5.79
CA LYS A 91 -5.85 -16.13 -6.89
C LYS A 91 -6.08 -17.56 -6.40
N LEU A 92 -5.46 -17.94 -5.28
CA LEU A 92 -5.69 -19.26 -4.69
C LEU A 92 -7.16 -19.44 -4.29
N SER A 93 -7.75 -18.44 -3.64
CA SER A 93 -9.17 -18.45 -3.24
C SER A 93 -10.11 -18.50 -4.44
N GLU A 94 -9.81 -17.80 -5.53
CA GLU A 94 -10.60 -17.82 -6.76
C GLU A 94 -10.59 -19.23 -7.40
N VAL A 95 -9.41 -19.86 -7.48
CA VAL A 95 -9.26 -21.23 -7.99
C VAL A 95 -9.98 -22.25 -7.11
N GLU A 96 -9.96 -22.07 -5.78
CA GLU A 96 -10.71 -22.93 -4.85
C GLU A 96 -12.22 -22.80 -5.06
N MET A 97 -12.72 -21.56 -5.17
CA MET A 97 -14.13 -21.28 -5.40
C MET A 97 -14.61 -21.83 -6.76
N GLU A 98 -13.80 -21.72 -7.82
CA GLU A 98 -14.12 -22.32 -9.13
C GLU A 98 -14.29 -23.84 -9.06
N LYS A 99 -13.43 -24.53 -8.30
CA LYS A 99 -13.53 -25.99 -8.10
C LYS A 99 -14.80 -26.37 -7.36
N GLU A 100 -15.15 -25.63 -6.30
CA GLU A 100 -16.39 -25.86 -5.55
C GLU A 100 -17.63 -25.67 -6.43
N VAL A 101 -17.64 -24.63 -7.26
CA VAL A 101 -18.73 -24.38 -8.23
C VAL A 101 -18.84 -25.52 -9.24
N GLU A 102 -17.72 -26.01 -9.76
CA GLU A 102 -17.71 -27.14 -10.69
C GLU A 102 -18.23 -28.43 -10.03
N GLU A 103 -17.84 -28.69 -8.77
CA GLU A 103 -18.30 -29.84 -8.00
C GLU A 103 -19.81 -29.77 -7.73
N ILE A 104 -20.33 -28.61 -7.33
CA ILE A 104 -21.76 -28.38 -7.13
C ILE A 104 -22.53 -28.66 -8.44
N GLY A 105 -22.05 -28.16 -9.58
CA GLY A 105 -22.67 -28.42 -10.88
C GLY A 105 -22.71 -29.90 -11.25
N ARG A 106 -21.63 -30.65 -10.97
CA ARG A 106 -21.58 -32.11 -11.20
C ARG A 106 -22.56 -32.87 -10.30
N LEU A 107 -22.75 -32.44 -9.05
CA LEU A 107 -23.69 -33.06 -8.12
C LEU A 107 -25.15 -32.79 -8.54
N GLN A 108 -25.46 -31.58 -9.02
CA GLN A 108 -26.79 -31.23 -9.53
C GLN A 108 -27.17 -32.06 -10.76
N ALA A 109 -26.28 -32.21 -11.74
CA ALA A 109 -26.54 -33.00 -12.94
C ALA A 109 -26.87 -34.48 -12.63
N LYS A 110 -26.16 -35.08 -11.65
CA LYS A 110 -26.44 -36.46 -11.20
C LYS A 110 -27.78 -36.63 -10.50
N LEU A 111 -28.32 -35.56 -9.92
CA LEU A 111 -29.61 -35.59 -9.24
C LEU A 111 -30.77 -35.47 -10.23
N GLU A 112 -30.56 -34.81 -11.37
CA GLU A 112 -31.55 -34.65 -12.45
C GLU A 112 -31.68 -35.89 -13.35
N GLU A 113 -30.67 -36.78 -13.36
CA GLU A 113 -30.68 -38.04 -14.13
C GLU A 113 -31.35 -39.23 -13.40
N ASN A 114 -31.77 -39.06 -12.13
CA ASN A 114 -32.48 -40.08 -11.32
C ASN A 114 -33.96 -39.77 -11.16
#